data_AF-A0A1U6IXQ0-F1
#
_entry.id   AF-A0A1U6IXQ0-F1
#
_cell.length_a   1.000
_cell.length_b   1.000
_cell.length_c   1.000
_cell.angle_alpha   90.00
_cell.angle_beta   90.00
_cell.angle_gamma   90.00
#
_symmetry.space_group_name_H-M   'P 1'
#
loop_
_entity.id
_entity.type
_entity.pdbx_description
1 polymer ?
#
loop_
_entity_poly.entity_id
_entity_poly.type
_entity_poly.pdbx_seq_one_letter_code
_entity_poly.pdbx_strand_id
1 'polypeptide(L)'
;MLTEVGDWLDDVGGRRFLSQTTDKQTECLIKLDKSAFQDDSLPKKAGERAWSEIKPLIVASYYSSEVGASKELVYDPVPGKFENITLTDDYRAQSNEGHGEKW
;
A
#
# COMPACT_ATOMS: atom_id res chain seq x y z
N MET A 1 -5.09 15.63 10.31
CA MET A 1 -4.67 14.55 9.39
C MET A 1 -5.39 13.23 9.65
N LEU A 2 -5.03 12.43 10.68
CA LEU A 2 -5.69 11.12 10.90
C LEU A 2 -7.19 11.23 11.24
N THR A 3 -7.57 12.26 12.00
CA THR A 3 -8.98 12.58 12.30
C THR A 3 -9.75 12.95 11.04
N GLU A 4 -9.13 13.68 10.11
CA GLU A 4 -9.77 14.08 8.85
C GLU A 4 -10.05 12.89 7.93
N VAL A 5 -9.15 11.89 7.92
CA VAL A 5 -9.39 10.61 7.22
C VAL A 5 -10.54 9.86 7.87
N GLY A 6 -10.55 9.78 9.21
CA GLY A 6 -11.63 9.14 9.96
C GLY A 6 -12.99 9.79 9.71
N ASP A 7 -13.05 11.12 9.78
CA ASP A 7 -14.28 11.89 9.56
C ASP A 7 -14.78 11.73 8.12
N TRP A 8 -13.89 11.69 7.12
CA TRP A 8 -14.26 11.44 5.73
C TRP A 8 -14.84 10.03 5.55
N LEU A 9 -14.24 9.01 6.18
CA LEU A 9 -14.72 7.63 6.11
C LEU A 9 -16.06 7.44 6.82
N ASP A 10 -16.27 8.14 7.93
CA ASP A 10 -17.53 8.16 8.67
C ASP A 10 -18.64 8.82 7.84
N ASP A 11 -18.34 9.94 7.15
CA ASP A 11 -19.26 10.66 6.28
C ASP A 11 -19.70 9.79 5.08
N VAL A 12 -18.73 9.24 4.33
CA VAL A 12 -19.01 8.40 3.16
C VAL A 12 -19.70 7.08 3.53
N GLY A 13 -19.42 6.59 4.74
CA GLY A 13 -20.00 5.36 5.26
C GLY A 13 -21.36 5.52 5.96
N GLY A 14 -21.76 6.76 6.28
CA GLY A 14 -23.01 7.09 6.99
C GLY A 14 -23.06 6.65 8.46
N ARG A 15 -21.95 6.12 9.00
CA ARG A 15 -21.76 5.68 10.40
C ARG A 15 -20.27 5.49 10.67
N ARG A 16 -19.89 5.33 11.95
CA ARG A 16 -18.49 5.09 12.35
C ARG A 16 -17.84 3.97 11.53
N PHE A 17 -16.75 4.26 10.84
CA PHE A 17 -16.04 3.36 9.93
C PHE A 17 -15.67 2.03 10.60
N LEU A 18 -15.14 2.10 11.83
CA LEU A 18 -14.73 0.92 12.59
C LEU A 18 -15.90 0.04 13.07
N SER A 19 -17.14 0.53 13.03
CA SER A 19 -18.33 -0.27 13.37
C SER A 19 -19.00 -0.92 12.16
N GLN A 20 -18.46 -0.72 10.95
CA GLN A 20 -18.98 -1.29 9.72
C GLN A 20 -18.45 -2.71 9.48
N THR A 21 -19.08 -3.45 8.56
CA THR A 21 -18.54 -4.73 8.08
C THR A 21 -17.25 -4.52 7.29
N THR A 22 -16.39 -5.53 7.23
CA THR A 22 -15.12 -5.48 6.49
C THR A 22 -15.33 -5.14 5.01
N ASP A 23 -16.37 -5.66 4.37
CA ASP A 23 -16.71 -5.34 2.98
C ASP A 23 -17.02 -3.84 2.81
N LYS A 24 -17.78 -3.28 3.76
CA LYS A 24 -18.16 -1.86 3.70
C LYS A 24 -16.96 -0.95 4.00
N GLN A 25 -16.10 -1.35 4.94
CA GLN A 25 -14.83 -0.66 5.19
C GLN A 25 -13.97 -0.63 3.94
N THR A 26 -13.84 -1.77 3.26
CA THR A 26 -13.10 -1.89 2.00
C THR A 26 -13.69 -0.98 0.92
N GLU A 27 -15.02 -0.96 0.76
CA GLU A 27 -15.70 -0.08 -0.20
C GLU A 27 -15.42 1.41 0.08
N CYS A 28 -15.50 1.83 1.35
CA CYS A 28 -15.23 3.20 1.75
C CYS A 28 -13.76 3.59 1.50
N LEU A 29 -12.81 2.71 1.79
CA LEU A 29 -11.39 2.93 1.51
C LEU A 29 -11.11 3.02 0.01
N ILE A 30 -11.71 2.16 -0.82
CA ILE A 30 -11.57 2.23 -2.29
C ILE A 30 -12.07 3.57 -2.82
N LYS A 31 -13.19 4.07 -2.29
CA LYS A 31 -13.72 5.40 -2.66
C LYS A 31 -12.78 6.53 -2.25
N LEU A 32 -12.27 6.50 -1.03
CA LEU A 32 -11.30 7.48 -0.53
C LEU A 32 -10.07 7.50 -1.43
N ASP A 33 -9.55 6.31 -1.72
CA ASP A 33 -8.35 6.14 -2.51
C ASP A 33 -8.51 6.71 -3.93
N LYS A 34 -9.60 6.33 -4.59
CA LYS A 34 -9.92 6.84 -5.92
C LYS A 34 -10.06 8.37 -5.92
N SER A 35 -10.69 8.95 -4.90
CA SER A 35 -10.90 10.40 -4.81
C SER A 35 -9.59 11.14 -4.50
N ALA A 36 -8.73 10.59 -3.66
CA ALA A 36 -7.48 11.21 -3.24
C ALA A 36 -6.43 11.27 -4.37
N PHE A 37 -6.40 10.24 -5.23
CA PHE A 37 -5.45 10.12 -6.35
C PHE A 37 -6.08 10.43 -7.73
N GLN A 38 -7.26 11.06 -7.76
CA GLN A 38 -7.83 11.66 -8.97
C GLN A 38 -7.12 12.97 -9.34
N ASP A 39 -7.43 13.47 -10.55
CA ASP A 39 -6.85 14.68 -11.16
C ASP A 39 -6.71 15.86 -10.17
N ASP A 40 -5.50 16.40 -10.07
CA ASP A 40 -5.13 17.49 -9.15
C ASP A 40 -5.78 18.84 -9.51
N SER A 41 -6.44 18.96 -10.66
CA SER A 41 -7.20 20.15 -11.05
C SER A 41 -8.45 20.39 -10.21
N LEU A 42 -8.94 19.38 -9.48
CA LEU A 42 -10.09 19.51 -8.57
C LEU A 42 -9.65 19.78 -7.13
N PRO A 43 -10.35 20.67 -6.40
CA PRO A 43 -10.05 20.91 -5.00
C PRO A 43 -10.37 19.68 -4.15
N LYS A 44 -9.33 19.06 -3.59
CA LYS A 44 -9.44 17.90 -2.69
C LYS A 44 -10.03 18.29 -1.34
N LYS A 45 -10.87 17.45 -0.75
CA LYS A 45 -11.34 17.59 0.64
C LYS A 45 -10.20 17.31 1.64
N ALA A 46 -10.37 17.73 2.90
CA ALA A 46 -9.34 17.54 3.93
C ALA A 46 -8.91 16.06 4.09
N GLY A 47 -9.88 15.14 4.18
CA GLY A 47 -9.60 13.71 4.28
C GLY A 47 -8.86 13.12 3.07
N GLU A 48 -9.14 13.60 1.86
CA GLU A 48 -8.46 13.18 0.63
C GLU A 48 -6.99 13.64 0.59
N ARG A 49 -6.73 14.88 1.02
CA ARG A 49 -5.35 15.40 1.14
C ARG A 49 -4.57 14.62 2.19
N ALA A 50 -5.15 14.44 3.38
CA ALA A 50 -4.56 13.68 4.46
C ALA A 50 -4.28 12.21 4.05
N TRP A 51 -5.18 11.58 3.29
CA TRP A 51 -4.99 10.24 2.76
C TRP A 51 -3.83 10.16 1.76
N SER A 52 -3.72 11.14 0.88
CA SER A 52 -2.63 11.24 -0.11
C SER A 52 -1.25 11.33 0.53
N GLU A 53 -1.16 11.95 1.70
CA GLU A 53 0.09 12.08 2.48
C GLU A 53 0.40 10.81 3.29
N ILE A 54 -0.60 10.18 3.91
CA ILE A 54 -0.37 9.05 4.82
C ILE A 54 -0.27 7.70 4.12
N LYS A 55 -1.02 7.45 3.04
CA LYS A 55 -1.01 6.15 2.33
C LYS A 55 0.40 5.76 1.87
N PRO A 56 1.21 6.65 1.25
CA PRO A 56 2.58 6.33 0.89
C PRO A 56 3.44 5.94 2.11
N LEU A 57 3.25 6.61 3.25
CA LEU A 57 3.97 6.30 4.49
C LEU A 57 3.59 4.93 5.06
N ILE A 58 2.32 4.55 4.98
CA ILE A 58 1.86 3.21 5.38
C ILE A 58 2.54 2.14 4.52
N VAL A 59 2.55 2.32 3.20
CA VAL A 59 3.19 1.38 2.26
C VAL A 59 4.70 1.31 2.52
N ALA A 60 5.38 2.45 2.62
CA ALA A 60 6.82 2.51 2.89
C ALA A 60 7.17 1.84 4.23
N SER A 61 6.38 2.09 5.26
CA SER A 61 6.57 1.49 6.59
C SER A 61 6.32 -0.02 6.56
N TYR A 62 5.33 -0.48 5.79
CA TYR A 62 5.07 -1.91 5.62
C TYR A 62 6.29 -2.62 5.02
N TYR A 63 6.78 -2.14 3.87
CA TYR A 63 7.92 -2.76 3.18
C TYR A 63 9.26 -2.58 3.91
N SER A 64 9.37 -1.59 4.80
CA SER A 64 10.57 -1.40 5.64
C SER A 64 10.50 -2.14 6.97
N SER A 65 9.32 -2.67 7.35
CA SER A 65 9.15 -3.43 8.60
C SER A 65 9.60 -4.87 8.43
N GLU A 66 10.10 -5.49 9.51
CA GLU A 66 10.44 -6.92 9.52
C GLU A 66 9.25 -7.81 9.14
N VAL A 67 8.05 -7.45 9.61
CA VAL A 67 6.81 -8.19 9.31
C VAL A 67 6.44 -8.12 7.83
N GLY A 68 6.56 -6.95 7.19
CA GLY A 68 6.26 -6.80 5.77
C GLY A 68 7.37 -7.41 4.90
N ALA A 69 8.64 -7.14 5.23
CA ALA A 69 9.79 -7.72 4.56
C ALA A 69 9.72 -9.26 4.56
N SER A 70 9.41 -9.90 5.69
CA SER A 70 9.33 -11.37 5.78
C SER A 70 8.15 -11.98 5.01
N LYS A 71 7.09 -11.21 4.74
CA LYS A 71 5.93 -11.67 3.97
C LYS A 71 6.12 -11.49 2.47
N GLU A 72 6.76 -10.39 2.08
CA GLU A 72 6.87 -9.98 0.69
C GLU A 72 8.21 -10.37 0.05
N LEU A 73 9.28 -10.57 0.82
CA LEU A 73 10.56 -11.07 0.34
C LEU A 73 10.55 -12.59 0.38
N VAL A 74 10.32 -13.19 -0.80
CA VAL A 74 10.55 -14.62 -0.97
C VAL A 74 12.06 -14.83 -1.11
N TYR A 75 12.66 -15.54 -0.16
CA TYR A 75 14.04 -15.98 -0.28
C TYR A 75 14.13 -17.09 -1.32
N ASP A 76 14.84 -16.84 -2.42
CA ASP A 76 15.23 -17.88 -3.36
C ASP A 76 16.64 -18.35 -3.01
N PRO A 77 16.81 -19.56 -2.45
CA PRO A 77 18.13 -20.08 -2.07
C PRO A 77 19.01 -20.45 -3.26
N VAL A 78 18.57 -20.28 -4.51
CA VAL A 78 19.35 -20.69 -5.68
C VAL A 78 20.50 -19.70 -5.96
N PRO A 79 21.78 -20.09 -5.75
CA PRO A 79 22.90 -19.28 -6.19
C PRO A 79 23.01 -19.42 -7.72
N GLY A 80 22.83 -18.34 -8.47
CA GLY A 80 22.92 -18.38 -9.94
C GLY A 80 22.52 -17.08 -10.62
N LYS A 81 22.75 -17.00 -11.94
CA LYS A 81 22.25 -15.89 -12.76
C LYS A 81 20.74 -16.02 -12.93
N PHE A 82 20.01 -14.94 -12.65
CA PHE A 82 18.59 -14.82 -12.95
C PHE A 82 18.39 -14.55 -14.44
N GLU A 83 18.48 -15.58 -15.27
CA GLU A 83 18.05 -15.51 -16.68
C GLU A 83 16.63 -16.11 -16.79
N ASN A 84 15.71 -15.39 -17.44
CA ASN A 84 14.32 -15.80 -17.73
C ASN A 84 13.32 -15.80 -16.55
N ILE A 85 13.32 -14.77 -15.69
CA ILE A 85 12.21 -14.58 -14.74
C ILE A 85 10.95 -14.18 -15.54
N THR A 86 9.90 -14.98 -15.42
CA THR A 86 8.55 -14.62 -15.92
C THR A 86 7.77 -13.99 -14.76
N LEU A 87 7.40 -12.72 -14.88
CA LEU A 87 6.57 -12.04 -13.90
C LEU A 87 5.13 -12.54 -14.05
N THR A 88 4.65 -13.30 -13.06
CA THR A 88 3.25 -13.70 -12.92
C THR A 88 2.48 -12.68 -12.07
N ASP A 89 1.14 -12.71 -12.06
CA ASP A 89 0.32 -11.81 -11.23
C ASP A 89 0.55 -12.00 -9.71
N ASP A 90 1.04 -13.19 -9.37
CA ASP A 90 1.44 -13.66 -8.06
C ASP A 90 2.92 -13.35 -7.73
N TYR A 91 3.66 -12.73 -8.66
CA TYR A 91 5.03 -12.31 -8.42
C TYR A 91 5.12 -11.32 -7.25
N ARG A 92 6.18 -11.50 -6.43
CA ARG A 92 6.51 -10.70 -5.24
C ARG A 92 7.99 -10.29 -5.27
N ALA A 93 8.39 -9.42 -4.36
CA ALA A 93 9.78 -8.97 -4.29
C ALA A 93 10.73 -10.13 -3.97
N GLN A 94 11.85 -10.22 -4.66
CA GLN A 94 12.88 -11.24 -4.43
C GLN A 94 14.08 -10.61 -3.72
N SER A 95 14.53 -11.22 -2.62
CA SER A 95 15.73 -10.82 -1.91
C SER A 95 16.90 -11.69 -2.36
N ASN A 96 17.73 -11.20 -3.30
CA ASN A 96 19.05 -11.79 -3.53
C ASN A 96 20.16 -10.72 -3.45
N GLU A 97 21.22 -11.07 -2.73
CA GLU A 97 22.55 -10.43 -2.84
C GLU A 97 23.34 -11.17 -3.92
N GLY A 98 23.87 -10.43 -4.89
CA GLY A 98 24.63 -11.01 -6.00
C GLY A 98 25.53 -10.03 -6.74
N HIS A 99 25.99 -8.95 -6.10
CA HIS A 99 27.16 -8.21 -6.60
C HIS A 99 28.43 -8.99 -6.25
N GLY A 100 28.65 -10.09 -6.96
CA GLY A 100 29.96 -10.74 -7.04
C GLY A 100 30.89 -9.94 -7.93
N GLU A 101 31.24 -8.72 -7.53
CA GLU A 101 32.44 -8.04 -8.05
C GLU A 101 33.64 -8.82 -7.54
N LYS A 102 34.34 -9.48 -8.45
CA LYS A 102 35.59 -10.18 -8.15
C LYS A 102 36.66 -9.13 -7.85
N TRP A 103 37.20 -9.15 -6.63
CA TRP A 103 38.49 -8.51 -6.31
C TRP A 103 39.63 -9.25 -7.02
#